data_AF-H6BD48-F1
#
_entry.id   AF-H6BD48-F1
#
_cell.length_a   1.000
_cell.length_b   1.000
_cell.length_c   1.000
_cell.angle_alpha   90.00
_cell.angle_beta   90.00
_cell.angle_gamma   90.00
#
_symmetry.space_group_name_H-M   'P 1'
#
loop_
_entity.id
_entity.type
_entity.pdbx_description
1 polymer ?
#
loop_
_entity_poly.entity_id
_entity_poly.type
_entity_poly.pdbx_seq_one_letter_code
_entity_poly.pdbx_strand_id
1 'polypeptide(L)' 'FLAVEFRLMKFNIAYPVTGQQKLFEIKDENKFRAFFDKRISHEVSGDEMGDEFKGYVFKISGGNDKQGFPMMQGV' A
#
# COMPACT_ATOMS: atom_id res chain seq x y z
N PHE A 1 9.52 -13.78 26.13
CA PHE A 1 9.08 -13.99 24.75
C PHE A 1 8.56 -12.65 24.22
N LEU A 2 9.44 -11.82 23.67
CA LEU A 2 9.01 -10.59 23.02
C LEU A 2 8.46 -11.01 21.65
N ALA A 3 7.14 -11.01 21.48
CA ALA A 3 6.57 -11.05 20.14
C ALA A 3 6.96 -9.71 19.48
N VAL A 4 8.05 -9.72 18.72
CA VAL A 4 8.27 -8.66 17.73
C VAL A 4 7.14 -8.84 16.72
N GLU A 5 6.07 -8.09 16.90
CA GLU A 5 4.93 -8.08 15.97
C GLU A 5 5.46 -7.55 14.64
N PHE A 6 5.81 -8.46 13.72
CA PHE A 6 6.20 -8.10 12.37
C PHE A 6 5.03 -7.33 11.74
N ARG A 7 5.18 -6.03 11.53
CA ARG A 7 4.20 -5.23 10.81
C ARG A 7 4.15 -5.71 9.36
N LEU A 8 3.11 -6.44 9.01
CA LEU A 8 2.84 -6.89 7.65
C LEU A 8 1.73 -6.01 7.06
N MET A 9 2.02 -5.36 5.93
CA MET A 9 1.05 -4.56 5.20
C MET A 9 0.69 -5.27 3.89
N LYS A 10 -0.60 -5.26 3.54
CA LYS A 10 -1.12 -5.87 2.32
C LYS A 10 -1.47 -4.80 1.30
N PHE A 11 -0.89 -4.90 0.12
CA PHE A 11 -1.15 -4.01 -1.01
C PHE A 11 -1.90 -4.75 -2.09
N ASN A 12 -3.18 -4.40 -2.30
CA ASN A 12 -3.93 -4.85 -3.46
C ASN A 12 -3.71 -3.84 -4.60
N ILE A 13 -2.83 -4.17 -5.54
CA ILE A 13 -2.47 -3.31 -6.66
C ILE A 13 -3.27 -3.76 -7.88
N ALA A 14 -4.06 -2.84 -8.43
CA ALA A 14 -4.82 -3.04 -9.66
C ALA A 14 -4.26 -2.18 -10.80
N TYR A 15 -4.24 -2.74 -12.02
CA TYR A 15 -3.89 -2.03 -13.24
C TYR A 15 -5.12 -1.98 -14.18
N PRO A 16 -5.88 -0.87 -14.18
CA PRO A 16 -7.17 -0.79 -14.86
C PRO A 16 -7.12 -1.06 -16.37
N VAL A 17 -6.00 -0.72 -17.02
CA VAL A 17 -5.83 -0.87 -18.48
C VAL A 17 -5.92 -2.34 -18.91
N THR A 18 -5.43 -3.27 -18.09
CA THR A 18 -5.50 -4.71 -18.36
C THR A 18 -6.53 -5.44 -17.49
N GLY A 19 -7.15 -4.75 -16.53
CA GLY A 19 -8.08 -5.33 -15.56
C GLY A 19 -7.42 -6.30 -14.57
N GLN A 20 -6.09 -6.36 -14.53
CA GLN A 20 -5.37 -7.26 -13.63
C GLN A 20 -5.22 -6.66 -12.24
N GLN A 21 -5.24 -7.53 -11.22
CA GLN A 21 -4.95 -7.17 -9.85
C GLN A 21 -4.06 -8.23 -9.19
N LYS A 22 -3.20 -7.79 -8.27
CA LYS A 22 -2.34 -8.69 -7.50
C LYS A 22 -2.16 -8.17 -6.07
N LEU A 23 -2.23 -9.10 -5.12
CA LEU A 23 -1.96 -8.85 -3.71
C LEU A 23 -0.47 -9.04 -3.43
N PHE A 24 0.14 -8.03 -2.81
CA PHE A 24 1.52 -8.08 -2.32
C PHE A 24 1.53 -7.94 -0.81
N GLU A 25 2.31 -8.78 -0.13
CA GLU A 25 2.51 -8.69 1.31
C GLU A 25 3.93 -8.20 1.58
N ILE A 26 4.06 -7.03 2.20
CA ILE A 26 5.34 -6.38 2.49
C ILE A 26 5.52 -6.34 4.00
N LYS A 27 6.67 -6.85 4.47
CA LYS A 27 7.04 -6.93 5.90
C LYS A 27 7.99 -5.83 6.36
N ASP A 28 8.70 -5.21 5.43
CA ASP A 28 9.66 -4.15 5.74
C ASP A 28 8.94 -2.80 5.74
N GLU A 29 8.85 -2.18 6.92
CA GLU A 29 8.18 -0.89 7.11
C GLU A 29 8.81 0.22 6.27
N ASN A 30 10.12 0.17 6.03
CA ASN A 30 10.78 1.18 5.21
C ASN A 30 10.24 1.19 3.78
N LYS A 31 9.79 0.04 3.26
CA LYS A 31 9.25 -0.09 1.91
C LYS A 31 7.85 0.48 1.75
N PHE A 32 7.06 0.53 2.82
CA PHE A 32 5.69 1.05 2.76
C PHE A 32 5.49 2.39 3.47
N ARG A 33 6.55 2.95 4.07
CA ARG A 33 6.52 4.25 4.74
C ARG A 33 6.11 5.40 3.81
N ALA A 34 6.40 5.28 2.51
CA ALA A 34 5.97 6.22 1.46
C ALA A 34 4.45 6.51 1.46
N PHE A 35 3.66 5.54 1.90
CA PHE A 35 2.19 5.60 1.92
C PHE A 35 1.62 6.24 3.18
N PHE A 36 2.44 6.50 4.20
CA PHE A 36 1.98 7.15 5.42
C PHE A 36 1.67 8.63 5.19
N ASP A 37 0.69 9.13 5.93
CA ASP A 37 0.19 10.52 5.84
C ASP A 37 -0.31 10.92 4.43
N LYS A 38 -0.65 9.92 3.60
CA LYS A 38 -1.26 10.14 2.28
C LYS A 38 -2.77 9.91 2.35
N ARG A 39 -3.52 10.78 1.66
CA ARG A 39 -4.98 10.65 1.52
C ARG A 39 -5.33 9.78 0.31
N ILE A 40 -6.56 9.27 0.28
CA ILE A 40 -7.12 8.65 -0.93
C ILE A 40 -6.97 9.64 -2.10
N SER A 41 -6.69 9.10 -3.29
CA SER A 41 -6.38 9.80 -4.53
C SER A 41 -5.00 10.47 -4.62
N HIS A 42 -4.18 10.46 -3.56
CA HIS A 42 -2.78 10.88 -3.68
C HIS A 42 -1.98 9.88 -4.52
N GLU A 43 -0.96 10.42 -5.19
CA GLU A 43 0.05 9.66 -5.90
C GLU A 43 1.27 9.40 -5.01
N VAL A 44 1.85 8.21 -5.14
CA VAL A 44 3.02 7.74 -4.39
C VAL A 44 3.98 7.06 -5.37
N SER A 45 5.26 7.39 -5.31
CA SER A 45 6.29 6.70 -6.10
C SER A 45 6.45 5.26 -5.61
N GLY A 46 6.52 4.31 -6.54
CA GLY A 46 6.82 2.92 -6.27
C GLY A 46 8.29 2.63 -5.97
N ASP A 47 9.19 3.59 -6.22
CA ASP A 47 10.64 3.41 -6.05
C ASP A 47 11.03 2.96 -4.63
N GLU A 48 10.27 3.39 -3.61
CA GLU A 48 10.51 3.05 -2.21
C GLU A 48 10.06 1.62 -1.86
N MET A 49 9.13 1.03 -2.61
CA MET A 49 8.60 -0.32 -2.33
C MET A 49 9.59 -1.44 -2.68
N GLY A 50 10.49 -1.21 -3.64
CA GLY A 50 11.44 -2.20 -4.13
C GLY A 50 11.78 -2.01 -5.61
N ASP A 51 12.83 -2.69 -6.06
CA ASP A 51 13.31 -2.60 -7.44
C ASP A 51 12.26 -3.04 -8.47
N GLU A 52 11.37 -3.96 -8.10
CA GLU A 52 10.28 -4.42 -8.97
C GLU A 52 9.20 -3.36 -9.23
N PHE A 53 9.14 -2.32 -8.40
CA PHE A 53 8.20 -1.22 -8.49
C PHE A 53 8.85 0.09 -8.92
N LYS A 54 10.14 0.05 -9.29
CA LYS A 54 10.88 1.23 -9.74
C LYS A 54 10.28 1.84 -11.00
N GLY A 55 10.09 3.15 -10.99
CA GLY A 55 9.47 3.91 -12.07
C GLY A 55 7.93 3.84 -12.12
N TYR A 56 7.29 3.07 -11.23
CA TYR A 56 5.84 3.08 -11.10
C TYR A 56 5.38 4.26 -10.25
N VAL A 57 4.21 4.79 -10.60
CA VAL A 57 3.46 5.74 -9.76
C VAL A 57 2.13 5.10 -9.42
N PHE A 58 1.86 4.98 -8.13
CA PHE A 58 0.62 4.42 -7.61
C PHE A 58 -0.32 5.52 -7.17
N LYS A 59 -1.60 5.36 -7.49
CA LYS A 59 -2.67 6.17 -6.91
C LYS A 59 -3.37 5.38 -5.81
N ILE A 60 -3.48 5.95 -4.61
CA ILE A 60 -4.19 5.31 -3.50
C ILE A 60 -5.69 5.34 -3.80
N SER A 61 -6.28 4.17 -4.06
CA SER A 61 -7.72 4.03 -4.32
C SER A 61 -8.55 3.84 -3.03
N GLY A 62 -7.90 3.43 -1.94
CA GLY A 62 -8.54 3.17 -0.65
C GLY A 62 -7.69 2.24 0.20
N GLY A 63 -8.30 1.67 1.24
CA GLY A 63 -7.66 0.74 2.15
C GLY A 63 -8.63 0.31 3.23
N ASN A 64 -8.25 -0.72 3.99
CA ASN A 64 -8.99 -1.16 5.16
C ASN A 64 -8.04 -1.13 6.36
N ASP A 65 -8.56 -0.80 7.54
CA ASP A 65 -7.80 -0.94 8.79
C ASP A 65 -7.78 -2.41 9.28
N LYS A 66 -7.13 -2.65 10.44
CA LYS A 66 -7.02 -3.99 11.04
C LYS A 66 -8.39 -4.56 11.48
N GLN A 67 -9.37 -3.70 11.76
CA GLN A 67 -10.73 -4.09 12.14
C GLN A 67 -11.65 -4.30 10.93
N GLY A 68 -11.16 -3.99 9.72
CA GLY A 68 -11.89 -4.11 8.46
C GLY A 68 -12.69 -2.86 8.09
N PHE A 69 -12.54 -1.75 8.80
CA PHE A 69 -13.20 -0.51 8.41
C PHE A 69 -12.55 0.06 7.15
N PRO A 70 -13.35 0.41 6.13
CA PRO A 70 -12.83 0.99 4.90
C PRO A 70 -12.46 2.46 5.11
N MET A 71 -11.43 2.91 4.41
CA MET A 71 -11.12 4.34 4.29
C MET A 71 -12.22 5.05 3.50
N MET A 72 -12.71 6.17 4.04
CA MET A 72 -13.72 7.01 3.39
C MET A 72 -13.09 8.30 2.89
N GLN A 73 -13.44 8.73 1.68
CA GLN A 73 -12.95 10.00 1.15
C GLN A 73 -13.57 11.16 1.94
N GLY A 74 -12.74 12.04 2.50
CA GLY A 74 -13.18 13.26 3.18
C GLY A 74 -13.40 13.15 4.70
N VAL A 75 -13.17 11.96 5.27
CA VAL A 75 -13.08 11.72 6.72
C VAL A 75 -11.61 11.79 7.14
#